data_AF-A0A2M8Q5Y5-F1
#
_entry.id   AF-A0A2M8Q5Y5-F1
#
_cell.length_a   1.000
_cell.length_b   1.000
_cell.length_c   1.000
_cell.angle_alpha   90.00
_cell.angle_beta   90.00
_cell.angle_gamma   90.00
#
_symmetry.space_group_name_H-M   'P 1'
#
loop_
_entity.id
_entity.type
_entity.pdbx_description
1 polymer ?
#
loop_
_entity_poly.entity_id
_entity_poly.type
_entity_poly.pdbx_seq_one_letter_code
_entity_poly.pdbx_strand_id
1 'polypeptide(L)' 'MALANVIGAFGLAGAAGLNAYIPLLIVAILARLDMLQLSPPFDALASWPAIVALVVLGA' A
#
# COMPACT_ATOMS: atom_id res chain seq x y z
N MET A 1 -21.68 -24.08 3.32
CA MET A 1 -20.32 -24.04 2.73
C MET A 1 -20.06 -22.78 1.90
N ALA A 2 -20.98 -22.31 1.04
CA ALA A 2 -20.75 -21.12 0.22
C ALA A 2 -20.51 -19.81 1.02
N LEU A 3 -21.28 -19.55 2.07
CA LEU A 3 -21.14 -18.34 2.89
C LEU A 3 -19.74 -18.23 3.56
N ALA A 4 -19.23 -19.34 4.09
CA ALA A 4 -17.90 -19.39 4.70
C ALA A 4 -16.79 -19.08 3.68
N ASN A 5 -16.92 -19.56 2.44
CA ASN A 5 -15.98 -19.26 1.37
C ASN A 5 -16.02 -17.78 0.97
N VAL A 6 -17.20 -17.17 0.91
CA VAL A 6 -17.34 -15.75 0.61
C VAL A 6 -16.69 -14.89 1.70
N ILE A 7 -16.96 -15.19 2.98
CA ILE A 7 -16.35 -14.48 4.11
C ILE A 7 -14.82 -14.65 4.10
N GLY A 8 -14.33 -15.87 3.84
CA GLY A 8 -12.89 -16.14 3.71
C GLY A 8 -12.25 -15.38 2.54
N ALA A 9 -12.94 -15.28 1.40
CA ALA A 9 -12.45 -14.53 0.25
C ALA A 9 -12.32 -13.03 0.54
N PHE A 10 -13.25 -12.43 1.30
CA PHE A 10 -13.11 -11.03 1.74
C PHE A 10 -11.95 -10.82 2.71
N GLY A 11 -11.75 -11.75 3.65
CA GLY A 11 -10.60 -11.70 4.57
C GLY A 11 -9.26 -11.79 3.84
N LEU A 12 -9.16 -12.70 2.85
CA LEU A 12 -8.00 -12.83 1.98
C LEU A 12 -7.78 -11.58 1.11
N ALA A 13 -8.84 -10.97 0.60
CA ALA A 13 -8.74 -9.73 -0.18
C ALA A 13 -8.21 -8.56 0.67
N GLY A 14 -8.69 -8.42 1.91
CA GLY A 14 -8.17 -7.42 2.85
C GLY A 14 -6.70 -7.65 3.20
N ALA A 15 -6.33 -8.90 3.52
CA ALA A 15 -4.94 -9.27 3.81
C ALA A 15 -4.00 -9.05 2.61
N ALA A 16 -4.46 -9.35 1.39
CA ALA A 16 -3.71 -9.09 0.16
C ALA A 16 -3.53 -7.59 -0.09
N GLY A 17 -4.57 -6.78 0.15
CA GLY A 17 -4.49 -5.32 0.10
C GLY A 17 -3.43 -4.79 1.07
N LEU A 18 -3.56 -5.11 2.36
CA LEU A 18 -2.64 -4.63 3.39
C LEU A 18 -1.19 -5.10 3.14
N ASN A 19 -1.01 -6.33 2.65
CA ASN A 19 0.31 -6.86 2.28
C ASN A 19 0.97 -6.08 1.14
N ALA A 20 0.19 -5.48 0.24
CA ALA A 20 0.69 -4.59 -0.81
C ALA A 20 0.90 -3.14 -0.33
N TYR A 21 -0.02 -2.61 0.50
CA TYR A 21 0.04 -1.24 0.99
C TYR A 21 1.20 -0.97 1.97
N ILE A 22 1.46 -1.89 2.91
CA ILE A 22 2.51 -1.68 3.93
C ILE A 22 3.89 -1.48 3.29
N PRO A 23 4.38 -2.37 2.40
CA PRO A 23 5.67 -2.17 1.74
C PRO A 23 5.72 -0.87 0.92
N LEU A 24 4.64 -0.54 0.20
CA LEU A 24 4.58 0.69 -0.61
C LEU A 24 4.66 1.95 0.26
N LEU A 25 3.98 1.96 1.41
CA LEU A 25 4.03 3.07 2.35
C LEU A 25 5.45 3.24 2.93
N ILE A 26 6.11 2.14 3.29
CA ILE A 26 7.50 2.16 3.75
C ILE A 26 8.41 2.75 2.67
N VAL A 27 8.31 2.27 1.42
CA VAL A 27 9.10 2.78 0.30
C VAL A 27 8.82 4.27 0.06
N ALA A 28 7.57 4.70 0.07
CA ALA A 28 7.17 6.10 -0.11
C ALA A 28 7.75 7.01 0.99
N ILE A 29 7.75 6.57 2.25
CA ILE A 29 8.33 7.32 3.38
C ILE A 29 9.86 7.37 3.27
N LEU A 30 10.53 6.25 2.99
CA LEU A 30 11.99 6.23 2.81
C LEU A 30 12.44 7.13 1.66
N ALA A 31 11.66 7.17 0.59
CA ALA A 31 11.89 8.06 -0.53
C ALA A 31 11.67 9.53 -0.17
N ARG A 32 10.65 9.82 0.63
CA ARG A 32 10.37 11.17 1.16
C ARG A 32 11.50 11.69 2.05
N LEU A 33 12.19 10.79 2.74
CA LEU A 33 13.31 11.11 3.63
C LEU A 33 14.66 11.12 2.89
N ASP A 34 14.67 11.10 1.55
CA ASP A 34 15.87 11.04 0.70
C ASP A 34 16.79 9.83 1.00
N MET A 35 16.27 8.80 1.68
CA MET A 35 17.01 7.57 1.99
C MET A 35 17.00 6.59 0.81
N LEU A 36 16.04 6.76 -0.12
CA LEU A 36 15.84 5.89 -1.28
C LEU A 36 15.45 6.75 -2.50
N GLN A 37 16.30 6.79 -3.52
CA GLN A 37 15.97 7.45 -4.78
C GLN A 37 15.17 6.50 -5.67
N LEU A 38 13.94 6.90 -6.03
CA LEU A 38 13.15 6.18 -7.03
C LEU A 38 13.35 6.79 -8.41
N SER A 39 13.49 5.91 -9.40
CA SER A 39 13.46 6.32 -10.80
C SER A 39 12.04 6.69 -11.23
N PRO A 40 11.88 7.65 -12.15
CA PRO A 40 10.58 7.92 -12.77
C PRO A 40 9.98 6.66 -13.40
N PRO A 41 8.66 6.41 -13.29
CA PRO A 41 7.63 7.27 -12.68
C PRO A 41 7.39 7.02 -11.18
N PHE A 42 8.22 6.19 -10.53
CA PHE A 42 8.02 5.78 -9.15
C PHE A 42 8.44 6.86 -8.13
N ASP A 43 9.14 7.90 -8.57
CA ASP A 43 9.41 9.12 -7.80
C ASP A 43 8.11 9.81 -7.31
N ALA A 44 7.01 9.66 -8.06
CA ALA A 44 5.69 10.13 -7.65
C ALA A 44 5.21 9.56 -6.31
N LEU A 45 5.71 8.37 -5.91
CA LEU A 45 5.37 7.74 -4.62
C LEU A 45 5.85 8.58 -3.42
N ALA A 46 6.91 9.38 -3.58
CA ALA A 46 7.44 10.26 -2.53
C ALA A 46 6.62 11.55 -2.36
N SER A 47 5.58 11.77 -3.19
CA SER A 47 4.70 12.93 -3.07
C SER A 47 3.76 12.80 -1.86
N TRP A 48 3.47 13.92 -1.18
CA TRP A 48 2.51 13.94 -0.08
C TRP A 48 1.13 13.36 -0.45
N PRO A 49 0.55 13.65 -1.64
CA PRO A 49 -0.71 13.03 -2.05
C PRO A 49 -0.63 11.50 -2.13
N ALA A 50 0.47 10.94 -2.66
CA ALA A 50 0.65 9.49 -2.75
C ALA A 50 0.74 8.85 -1.36
N ILE A 51 1.52 9.44 -0.44
CA ILE A 51 1.67 8.95 0.93
C ILE A 51 0.33 9.01 1.67
N VAL A 52 -0.41 10.11 1.56
CA VAL A 52 -1.75 10.25 2.17
C VAL A 52 -2.71 9.22 1.58
N ALA A 53 -2.71 9.02 0.26
CA ALA A 53 -3.53 8.00 -0.37
C ALA A 53 -3.19 6.59 0.14
N LEU A 54 -1.91 6.25 0.27
CA LEU A 54 -1.47 4.95 0.80
C LEU A 54 -1.90 4.74 2.26
N VAL A 55 -1.86 5.78 3.09
CA VAL A 55 -2.32 5.71 4.49
C VAL A 55 -3.84 5.54 4.56
N VAL A 56 -4.60 6.28 3.77
CA VAL A 56 -6.08 6.25 3.80
C VAL A 56 -6.63 4.98 3.17
N LEU A 57 -6.03 4.51 2.06
CA LEU A 57 -6.49 3.32 1.34
C LEU A 57 -5.98 2.01 1.95
N GLY A 58 -4.86 2.07 2.67
CA GLY A 58 -4.27 0.92 3.37
C GLY A 58 -4.82 0.69 4.78
N ALA A 59 -5.64 1.62 5.30
CA ALA A 59 -6.36 1.51 6.57
C ALA A 59 -7.77 0.94 6.37
#